data_AF-A0A6J1WP24-F1
#
_entry.id   AF-A0A6J1WP24-F1
#
_cell.length_a   1.000
_cell.length_b   1.000
_cell.length_c   1.000
_cell.angle_alpha   90.00
_cell.angle_beta   90.00
_cell.angle_gamma   90.00
#
_symmetry.space_group_name_H-M   'P 1'
#
loop_
_entity.id
_entity.type
_entity.pdbx_description
1 polymer ?
#
loop_
_entity_poly.entity_id
_entity_poly.type
_entity_poly.pdbx_seq_one_letter_code
_entity_poly.pdbx_strand_id
1 'polypeptide(L)'
;MPSEGISEDEALELIERTPLPDTNNKEDTGGAEVLRIDHVDDSGDPFLDKVDEDDESGVVWCSRQALLQLNPVSVVVVKRPLLPTLYYRNMLPELPAIACSHCQNLFYAEDYEIQLVTKGHCPFCRHTAEEVRSEDEAGDDSLFNGSASTPGSPSNGHGSWR
;
A
#
# COMPACT_ATOMS: atom_id res chain seq x y z
N MET A 1 12.69 -6.53 8.54
CA MET A 1 13.38 -7.06 7.33
C MET A 1 13.17 -8.57 7.29
N PRO A 2 12.93 -9.18 6.11
CA PRO A 2 12.89 -10.64 5.97
C PRO A 2 14.25 -11.29 6.29
N SER A 3 14.26 -12.46 6.93
CA SER A 3 15.48 -13.25 7.21
C SER A 3 16.22 -13.70 5.94
N GLU A 4 17.53 -14.00 6.05
CA GLU A 4 18.34 -14.52 4.94
C GLU A 4 17.65 -15.71 4.25
N GLY A 5 17.48 -15.62 2.93
CA GLY A 5 16.86 -16.66 2.11
C GLY A 5 15.34 -16.53 1.90
N ILE A 6 14.73 -15.39 2.23
CA ILE A 6 13.37 -15.01 1.82
C ILE A 6 13.50 -13.92 0.75
N SER A 7 12.93 -14.13 -0.44
CA SER A 7 12.94 -13.11 -1.49
C SER A 7 11.95 -11.97 -1.16
N GLU A 8 12.09 -10.81 -1.81
CA GLU A 8 11.16 -9.70 -1.61
C GLU A 8 9.72 -10.08 -1.97
N ASP A 9 9.56 -10.75 -3.10
CA ASP A 9 8.27 -11.26 -3.60
C ASP A 9 7.66 -12.27 -2.63
N GLU A 10 8.46 -13.24 -2.15
CA GLU A 10 8.02 -14.21 -1.14
C GLU A 10 7.61 -13.51 0.16
N ALA A 11 8.34 -12.48 0.60
CA ALA A 11 8.00 -11.74 1.80
C ALA A 11 6.65 -11.01 1.67
N LEU A 12 6.38 -10.40 0.52
CA LEU A 12 5.11 -9.73 0.23
C LEU A 12 3.95 -10.73 0.23
N GLU A 13 4.13 -11.87 -0.44
CA GLU A 13 3.12 -12.94 -0.45
C GLU A 13 2.80 -13.44 0.97
N LEU A 14 3.81 -13.56 1.83
CA LEU A 14 3.60 -14.00 3.22
C LEU A 14 2.83 -12.97 4.04
N ILE A 15 3.04 -11.67 3.81
CA ILE A 15 2.35 -10.58 4.52
C ILE A 15 0.90 -10.43 4.02
N GLU A 16 0.66 -10.56 2.72
CA GLU A 16 -0.68 -10.41 2.13
C GLU A 16 -1.64 -11.55 2.50
N ARG A 17 -1.10 -12.70 2.91
CA ARG A 17 -1.91 -13.82 3.40
C ARG A 17 -2.55 -13.42 4.71
N THR A 18 -3.86 -13.19 4.68
CA THR A 18 -4.65 -12.95 5.90
C THR A 18 -4.35 -14.05 6.92
N PRO A 19 -3.92 -13.71 8.15
CA PRO A 19 -3.69 -14.71 9.18
C PRO A 19 -5.00 -15.48 9.40
N LEU A 20 -4.93 -16.80 9.20
CA LEU A 20 -6.06 -17.68 9.48
C LEU A 20 -6.35 -17.58 10.99
N PRO A 21 -7.61 -17.42 11.41
CA PRO A 21 -7.92 -17.44 12.83
C PRO A 21 -7.45 -18.78 13.41
N ASP A 22 -6.63 -18.73 14.45
CA ASP A 22 -6.14 -19.91 15.14
C ASP A 22 -7.34 -20.72 15.66
N THR A 23 -7.60 -21.86 15.02
CA THR A 23 -8.60 -22.82 15.48
C THR A 23 -8.02 -23.64 16.64
N ASN A 24 -7.63 -22.99 17.75
CA ASN A 24 -7.18 -23.72 18.94
C ASN A 24 -7.55 -23.04 20.26
N ASN A 25 -8.82 -22.70 20.44
CA ASN A 25 -9.39 -22.59 21.79
C ASN A 25 -10.83 -23.11 21.80
N LYS A 26 -10.96 -24.43 22.00
CA LYS A 26 -12.22 -25.10 22.28
C LYS A 26 -12.49 -25.00 23.78
N GLU A 27 -12.82 -23.82 24.28
CA GLU A 27 -13.31 -23.65 25.65
C GLU A 27 -14.84 -23.61 25.65
N ASP A 28 -15.40 -24.79 25.94
CA ASP A 28 -16.78 -25.03 26.31
C ASP A 28 -17.19 -24.12 27.48
N THR A 29 -17.74 -22.93 27.17
CA THR A 29 -18.37 -22.07 28.17
C THR A 29 -19.88 -22.12 27.92
N GLY A 30 -20.56 -22.92 28.75
CA GLY A 30 -21.99 -23.11 28.68
C GLY A 30 -22.78 -21.80 28.71
N GLY A 31 -23.53 -21.54 27.63
CA GLY A 31 -24.84 -20.90 27.65
C GLY A 31 -24.93 -19.41 28.01
N ALA A 32 -23.83 -18.67 28.08
CA ALA A 32 -23.88 -17.21 28.22
C ALA A 32 -23.19 -16.53 27.03
N GLU A 33 -23.96 -15.72 26.30
CA GLU A 33 -23.48 -14.84 25.23
C GLU A 33 -22.74 -13.64 25.85
N VAL A 34 -21.48 -13.86 26.24
CA VAL A 34 -20.58 -12.77 26.62
C VAL A 34 -19.91 -12.27 25.35
N LEU A 35 -20.14 -10.99 25.00
CA LEU A 35 -19.31 -10.28 24.02
C LEU A 35 -17.90 -10.19 24.59
N ARG A 36 -17.06 -11.18 24.28
CA ARG A 36 -15.63 -11.08 24.48
C ARG A 36 -15.14 -10.08 23.44
N ILE A 37 -14.55 -8.98 23.91
CA ILE A 37 -13.69 -8.18 23.05
C ILE A 37 -12.55 -9.13 22.74
N ASP A 38 -12.59 -9.78 21.58
CA ASP A 38 -11.45 -10.50 21.04
C ASP A 38 -10.38 -9.43 20.85
N HIS A 39 -9.53 -9.28 21.87
CA HIS A 39 -8.25 -8.65 21.67
C HIS A 39 -7.61 -9.53 20.63
N VAL A 40 -7.48 -9.02 19.40
CA VAL A 40 -6.58 -9.62 18.43
C VAL A 40 -5.23 -9.55 19.10
N ASP A 41 -4.84 -10.62 19.78
CA ASP A 41 -3.60 -10.71 20.49
C ASP A 41 -2.50 -10.53 19.44
N ASP A 42 -1.96 -9.31 19.36
CA ASP A 42 -0.74 -8.94 18.64
C ASP A 42 0.50 -9.61 19.31
N SER A 43 0.26 -10.56 20.23
CA SER A 43 1.22 -11.39 20.99
C SER A 43 2.09 -12.31 20.11
N GLY A 44 1.91 -12.28 18.79
CA GLY A 44 2.77 -12.94 17.79
C GLY A 44 3.52 -11.96 16.89
N ASP A 45 3.39 -10.65 17.12
CA ASP A 45 4.03 -9.63 16.28
C ASP A 45 5.52 -9.47 16.66
N PRO A 46 6.44 -9.87 15.76
CA PRO A 46 7.88 -9.75 16.02
C PRO A 46 8.35 -8.31 16.23
N PHE A 47 7.60 -7.30 15.77
CA PHE A 47 7.95 -5.90 15.97
C PHE A 47 7.66 -5.41 17.38
N LEU A 48 6.62 -5.92 18.03
CA LEU A 48 6.27 -5.56 19.40
C LEU A 48 7.18 -6.28 20.38
N ASP A 49 7.43 -7.57 20.18
CA ASP A 49 8.35 -8.36 21.02
C ASP A 49 9.77 -7.77 21.07
N LYS A 50 10.19 -7.15 19.96
CA LYS A 50 11.53 -6.58 19.79
C LYS A 50 11.63 -5.11 20.21
N VAL A 51 10.52 -4.40 20.40
CA VAL A 51 10.55 -2.99 20.82
C VAL A 51 10.91 -2.85 22.30
N ASP A 52 10.61 -3.87 23.09
CA ASP A 52 10.95 -3.95 24.52
C ASP A 52 12.42 -4.34 24.75
N GLU A 53 13.10 -4.87 23.73
CA GLU A 53 14.54 -5.12 23.74
C GLU A 53 15.24 -3.81 23.28
N ASP A 54 16.05 -3.18 24.15
CA ASP A 54 16.85 -1.95 23.92
C ASP A 54 17.94 -2.11 22.81
N ASP A 55 17.64 -2.83 21.73
CA ASP A 55 18.48 -2.95 20.55
C ASP A 55 18.48 -1.60 19.78
N GLU A 56 19.54 -0.83 20.00
CA GLU A 56 19.78 0.52 19.43
C GLU A 56 19.72 0.58 17.88
N SER A 57 19.65 -0.56 17.20
CA SER A 57 19.53 -0.65 15.74
C SER A 57 18.09 -0.49 15.22
N GLY A 58 17.07 -0.80 16.02
CA GLY A 58 15.66 -0.76 15.61
C GLY A 58 15.29 -1.67 14.43
N VAL A 59 16.18 -2.57 13.99
CA VAL A 59 15.93 -3.48 12.85
C VAL A 59 15.53 -4.85 13.35
N VAL A 60 14.28 -5.22 13.08
CA VAL A 60 13.75 -6.56 13.37
C VAL A 60 13.92 -7.47 12.16
N TRP A 61 14.47 -8.67 12.38
CA TRP A 61 14.56 -9.73 11.38
C TRP A 61 13.41 -10.71 11.56
N CYS A 62 12.58 -10.86 10.54
CA CYS A 62 11.37 -11.69 10.59
C CYS A 62 11.60 -13.01 9.84
N SER A 63 11.28 -14.12 10.50
CA SER A 63 11.19 -15.44 9.84
C SER A 63 9.93 -15.54 8.99
N ARG A 64 9.82 -16.57 8.14
CA ARG A 64 8.60 -16.85 7.35
C ARG A 64 7.34 -16.90 8.20
N GLN A 65 7.41 -17.56 9.36
CA GLN A 65 6.30 -17.69 10.28
C GLN A 65 5.93 -16.35 10.94
N ALA A 66 6.93 -15.49 11.20
CA ALA A 66 6.68 -14.16 11.74
C ALA A 66 6.01 -13.26 10.70
N LEU A 67 6.43 -13.32 9.42
CA LEU A 67 5.78 -12.57 8.33
C LEU A 67 4.31 -12.96 8.12
N LEU A 68 3.97 -14.24 8.28
CA LEU A 68 2.58 -14.74 8.18
C LEU A 68 1.65 -14.25 9.30
N GLN A 69 2.20 -13.85 10.43
CA GLN A 69 1.43 -13.35 11.58
C GLN A 69 1.22 -11.83 11.50
N LEU A 70 1.95 -11.13 10.64
CA LEU A 70 1.79 -9.69 10.48
C LEU A 70 0.46 -9.37 9.83
N ASN A 71 -0.22 -8.36 10.37
CA ASN A 71 -1.38 -7.77 9.70
C ASN A 71 -0.89 -6.93 8.50
N PRO A 72 -1.34 -7.22 7.26
CA PRO A 72 -0.91 -6.48 6.07
C PRO A 72 -1.23 -4.98 6.15
N VAL A 73 -2.34 -4.59 6.79
CA VAL A 73 -2.73 -3.18 6.96
C VAL A 73 -1.71 -2.41 7.82
N SER A 74 -1.02 -3.14 8.68
CA SER A 74 -0.04 -2.62 9.60
C SER A 74 1.37 -2.58 9.03
N VAL A 75 1.61 -3.02 7.80
CA VAL A 75 2.95 -3.06 7.20
C VAL A 75 3.04 -2.03 6.07
N VAL A 76 4.00 -1.12 6.18
CA VAL A 76 4.33 -0.17 5.11
C VAL A 76 5.54 -0.67 4.35
N VAL A 77 5.34 -0.94 3.07
CA VAL A 77 6.37 -1.43 2.15
C VAL A 77 6.95 -0.25 1.38
N VAL A 78 8.26 -0.06 1.47
CA VAL A 78 8.98 1.02 0.79
C VAL A 78 9.95 0.43 -0.21
N LYS A 79 9.50 0.34 -1.47
CA LYS A 79 10.31 -0.13 -2.59
C LYS A 79 11.36 0.90 -2.97
N ARG A 80 12.61 0.45 -3.16
CA ARG A 80 13.74 1.30 -3.53
C ARG A 80 14.45 0.70 -4.75
N PRO A 81 14.66 1.45 -5.85
CA PRO A 81 15.15 0.85 -7.10
C PRO A 81 16.51 0.14 -7.01
N LEU A 82 17.46 0.67 -6.23
CA LEU A 82 18.85 0.18 -6.15
C LEU A 82 19.21 -0.38 -4.77
N LEU A 83 18.25 -0.43 -3.85
CA LEU A 83 18.48 -0.80 -2.45
C LEU A 83 17.40 -1.77 -1.99
N PRO A 84 17.66 -2.60 -0.97
CA PRO A 84 16.65 -3.52 -0.44
C PRO A 84 15.36 -2.79 -0.06
N THR A 85 14.21 -3.38 -0.38
CA THR A 85 12.91 -2.89 0.08
C THR A 85 12.84 -2.89 1.60
N LEU A 86 12.35 -1.78 2.16
CA LEU A 86 12.18 -1.63 3.59
C LEU A 86 10.74 -1.94 4.00
N TYR A 87 10.60 -2.58 5.15
CA TYR A 87 9.33 -2.96 5.73
C TYR A 87 9.24 -2.30 7.09
N TYR A 88 8.25 -1.42 7.26
CA TYR A 88 7.99 -0.71 8.50
C TYR A 88 6.69 -1.19 9.11
N ARG A 89 6.64 -1.30 10.44
CA ARG A 89 5.40 -1.50 11.18
C ARG A 89 4.72 -0.16 11.41
N ASN A 90 3.50 0.00 10.91
CA ASN A 90 2.61 1.08 11.30
C ASN A 90 2.02 0.75 12.67
N MET A 91 2.36 1.58 13.66
CA MET A 91 1.87 1.41 15.04
C MET A 91 0.41 1.85 15.21
N LEU A 92 -0.15 2.57 14.23
CA LEU A 92 -1.54 3.05 14.23
C LEU A 92 -2.23 2.58 12.93
N PRO A 93 -2.69 1.32 12.84
CA PRO A 93 -3.30 0.77 11.63
C PRO A 93 -4.55 1.52 11.15
N GLU A 94 -5.24 2.21 12.07
CA GLU A 94 -6.36 3.10 11.78
C GLU A 94 -5.97 4.37 11.02
N LEU A 95 -4.68 4.73 11.02
CA LEU A 95 -4.10 5.82 10.25
C LEU A 95 -3.12 5.25 9.21
N PRO A 96 -3.57 4.95 7.98
CA PRO A 96 -2.71 4.39 6.95
C PRO A 96 -1.50 5.27 6.69
N ALA A 97 -0.33 4.67 6.59
CA ALA A 97 0.91 5.36 6.28
C ALA A 97 1.42 5.00 4.88
N ILE A 98 1.98 5.99 4.17
CA ILE A 98 2.51 5.87 2.81
C ILE A 98 3.89 6.51 2.71
N ALA A 99 4.70 6.03 1.77
CA ALA A 99 6.00 6.62 1.47
C ALA A 99 5.96 7.52 0.24
N CYS A 100 6.69 8.64 0.28
CA CYS A 100 6.91 9.44 -0.93
C CYS A 100 7.74 8.64 -1.95
N SER A 101 7.28 8.58 -3.20
CA SER A 101 7.97 7.89 -4.29
C SER A 101 9.41 8.39 -4.53
N HIS A 102 9.67 9.67 -4.31
CA HIS A 102 10.97 10.28 -4.57
C HIS A 102 11.95 10.17 -3.39
N CYS A 103 11.54 10.58 -2.19
CA CYS A 103 12.43 10.65 -1.02
C CYS A 103 12.21 9.53 0.01
N GLN A 104 11.23 8.65 -0.22
CA GLN A 104 10.89 7.50 0.63
C GLN A 104 10.57 7.83 2.10
N ASN A 105 10.35 9.11 2.45
CA ASN A 105 9.86 9.48 3.78
C ASN A 105 8.42 9.01 3.97
N LEU A 106 8.08 8.61 5.19
CA LEU A 106 6.77 8.12 5.59
C LEU A 106 5.86 9.25 6.09
N PHE A 107 4.58 9.15 5.76
CA PHE A 107 3.53 10.08 6.13
C PHE A 107 2.25 9.31 6.41
N TYR A 108 1.37 9.87 7.24
CA TYR A 108 -0.03 9.46 7.19
C TYR A 108 -0.64 9.88 5.85
N ALA A 109 -1.42 8.98 5.26
CA ALA A 109 -1.96 9.15 3.92
C ALA A 109 -2.80 10.43 3.80
N GLU A 110 -3.65 10.70 4.79
CA GLU A 110 -4.51 11.89 4.83
C GLU A 110 -3.68 13.19 4.82
N ASP A 111 -2.68 13.31 5.69
CA ASP A 111 -1.81 14.49 5.76
C ASP A 111 -1.04 14.71 4.45
N TYR A 112 -0.54 13.64 3.85
CA TYR A 112 0.18 13.71 2.59
C TYR A 112 -0.73 14.11 1.43
N GLU A 113 -1.94 13.56 1.36
CA GLU A 113 -2.94 13.92 0.35
C GLU A 113 -3.34 15.38 0.46
N ILE A 114 -3.65 15.87 1.68
CA ILE A 114 -3.96 17.28 1.91
C ILE A 114 -2.79 18.17 1.46
N GLN A 115 -1.56 17.80 1.79
CA GLN A 115 -0.35 18.53 1.40
C GLN A 115 -0.14 18.55 -0.13
N LEU A 116 -0.43 17.44 -0.82
CA LEU A 116 -0.40 17.39 -2.29
C LEU A 116 -1.52 18.22 -2.93
N VAL A 117 -2.75 18.15 -2.41
CA VAL A 117 -3.88 18.94 -2.93
C VAL A 117 -3.67 20.43 -2.72
N THR A 118 -3.17 20.83 -1.55
CA THR A 118 -3.02 22.25 -1.18
C THR A 118 -1.76 22.90 -1.73
N LYS A 119 -0.63 22.18 -1.80
CA LYS A 119 0.68 22.73 -2.22
C LYS A 119 1.25 22.08 -3.47
N GLY A 120 0.72 20.95 -3.92
CA GLY A 120 1.17 20.25 -5.13
C GLY A 120 2.44 19.41 -4.97
N HIS A 121 3.04 19.33 -3.77
CA HIS A 121 4.35 18.71 -3.61
C HIS A 121 4.60 18.08 -2.23
N CYS A 122 5.52 17.11 -2.19
CA CYS A 122 6.02 16.50 -0.96
C CYS A 122 6.56 17.57 0.02
N PRO A 123 6.28 17.48 1.33
CA PRO A 123 6.72 18.49 2.29
C PRO A 123 8.24 18.47 2.54
N PHE A 124 8.92 17.35 2.29
CA PHE A 124 10.37 17.23 2.48
C PHE A 124 11.18 17.49 1.20
N CYS A 125 10.89 16.80 0.10
CA CYS A 125 11.68 16.91 -1.13
C CYS A 125 11.08 17.84 -2.20
N ARG A 126 9.84 18.31 -2.00
CA ARG A 126 9.10 19.15 -2.96
C ARG A 126 8.89 18.53 -4.35
N HIS A 127 9.07 17.23 -4.49
CA HIS A 127 8.70 16.50 -5.69
C HIS A 127 7.16 16.47 -5.84
N THR A 128 6.68 16.60 -7.07
CA THR A 128 5.25 16.60 -7.39
C THR A 128 4.75 15.17 -7.63
N ALA A 129 3.44 14.96 -7.56
CA ALA A 129 2.85 13.61 -7.68
C ALA A 129 2.78 13.08 -9.13
N GLU A 130 2.91 13.94 -10.15
CA GLU A 130 2.61 13.59 -11.55
C GLU A 130 3.74 12.85 -12.28
N GLU A 131 4.96 12.83 -11.75
CA GLU A 131 6.13 12.31 -12.47
C GLU A 131 6.27 10.77 -12.46
N VAL A 132 5.36 10.03 -11.80
CA VAL A 132 5.52 8.58 -11.52
C VAL A 132 4.51 7.69 -12.26
N ARG A 133 3.67 8.23 -13.15
CA ARG A 133 2.65 7.44 -13.89
C ARG A 133 3.10 6.92 -15.27
N SER A 134 4.36 7.06 -15.65
CA SER A 134 4.77 6.94 -17.07
C SER A 134 5.61 5.71 -17.43
N GLU A 135 5.77 4.72 -16.55
CA GLU A 135 6.67 3.58 -16.81
C GLU A 135 5.98 2.23 -17.05
N ASP A 136 4.65 2.12 -16.91
CA ASP A 136 3.90 0.88 -17.16
C ASP A 136 3.05 0.87 -18.45
N GLU A 137 2.97 1.97 -19.21
CA GLU A 137 2.17 2.06 -20.45
C GLU A 137 3.06 2.23 -21.69
N ALA A 138 3.93 1.25 -21.94
CA ALA A 138 4.64 1.10 -23.20
C ALA A 138 4.18 -0.19 -23.90
N GLY A 139 3.01 -0.16 -24.55
CA GLY A 139 2.50 -1.31 -25.27
C GLY A 139 1.24 -1.06 -26.08
N ASP A 140 1.42 -0.58 -27.31
CA ASP A 140 0.54 -0.78 -28.46
C ASP A 140 -0.82 -0.03 -28.52
N ASP A 141 -0.79 1.20 -29.07
CA ASP A 141 -1.90 1.71 -29.88
C ASP A 141 -1.39 2.36 -31.17
N SER A 142 -0.85 1.55 -32.07
CA SER A 142 -0.45 2.06 -33.40
C SER A 142 -0.73 1.09 -34.53
N LEU A 143 -1.94 0.53 -34.60
CA LEU A 143 -2.45 -0.09 -35.83
C LEU A 143 -4.00 0.02 -35.93
N PHE A 144 -4.50 1.06 -36.58
CA PHE A 144 -5.32 0.90 -37.80
C PHE A 144 -5.59 2.27 -38.46
N ASN A 145 -4.73 2.57 -39.43
CA ASN A 145 -5.04 3.47 -40.54
C ASN A 145 -6.15 2.84 -41.40
N GLY A 146 -7.30 3.50 -41.54
CA GLY A 146 -8.44 3.01 -42.29
C GLY A 146 -9.38 4.14 -42.72
N SER A 147 -8.97 4.86 -43.75
CA SER A 147 -9.77 5.70 -44.67
C SER A 147 -11.29 5.68 -44.49
N ALA A 148 -11.87 6.82 -44.12
CA ALA A 148 -13.25 7.17 -44.48
C ALA A 148 -13.33 8.66 -44.77
N SER A 149 -13.41 9.00 -46.06
CA SER A 149 -13.74 10.32 -46.55
C SER A 149 -15.09 10.76 -45.99
N THR A 150 -15.13 11.92 -45.33
CA THR A 150 -16.36 12.58 -44.92
C THR A 150 -17.18 12.99 -46.15
N PRO A 151 -18.44 12.57 -46.30
CA PRO A 151 -19.34 13.17 -47.28
C PRO A 151 -19.75 14.57 -46.79
N GLY A 152 -19.63 15.56 -47.67
CA GLY A 152 -19.94 16.95 -47.38
C GLY A 152 -21.39 17.18 -46.95
N SER A 153 -21.57 18.13 -46.04
CA SER A 153 -22.86 18.64 -45.58
C SER A 153 -23.68 19.24 -46.75
N PRO A 154 -24.96 18.90 -46.91
CA PRO A 154 -25.83 19.63 -47.82
C PRO A 154 -26.21 20.99 -47.20
N SER A 155 -26.05 22.04 -48.00
CA SER A 155 -26.58 23.38 -47.78
C SER A 155 -28.11 23.36 -47.81
N ASN A 156 -28.73 23.89 -46.75
CA ASN A 156 -30.13 24.32 -46.74
C ASN A 156 -30.17 25.49 -45.74
N GLY A 157 -30.38 26.75 -46.10
CA GLY A 157 -31.38 27.25 -47.03
C GLY A 157 -32.51 27.88 -46.21
N HIS A 158 -32.37 29.18 -45.91
CA HIS A 158 -33.42 30.14 -45.55
C HIS A 158 -34.14 30.04 -44.19
N GLY A 159 -33.95 31.06 -43.35
CA GLY A 159 -34.78 31.36 -42.17
C GLY A 159 -34.53 32.78 -41.68
N SER A 160 -35.35 33.72 -42.19
CA SER A 160 -35.29 35.17 -41.99
C SER A 160 -35.36 35.58 -40.52
N TRP A 161 -34.44 36.45 -40.09
CA TRP A 161 -34.60 37.23 -38.86
C TRP A 161 -35.66 38.30 -39.07
N ARG A 162 -36.71 38.30 -38.23
CA ARG A 162 -37.54 39.47 -37.94
C ARG A 162 -38.27 39.30 -36.62
#